data_AF-A0A1H5Y311-F1
#
_entry.id   AF-A0A1H5Y311-F1
#
_cell.length_a   1.000
_cell.length_b   1.000
_cell.length_c   1.000
_cell.angle_alpha   90.00
_cell.angle_beta   90.00
_cell.angle_gamma   90.00
#
_symmetry.space_group_name_H-M   'P 1'
#
loop_
_entity.id
_entity.type
_entity.pdbx_description
1 polymer ?
#
loop_
_entity_poly.entity_id
_entity_poly.type
_entity_poly.pdbx_seq_one_letter_code
_entity_poly.pdbx_strand_id
1 'polypeptide(L)'
;MKNVKKTKRAKVSKNTAYLTKRDLVRVASAAVRKASDDSMQIAGYVVKAENGWIVRENSDGSVIQIEKLKDYSKSRKLVLD
;
A
#
# COMPACT_ATOMS: atom_id res chain seq x y z
N MET A 1 15.43 47.49 34.40
CA MET A 1 16.08 46.46 33.55
C MET A 1 15.29 45.16 33.71
N LYS A 2 14.62 44.65 32.67
CA LYS A 2 13.81 43.42 32.74
C LYS A 2 14.59 42.28 32.09
N ASN A 3 15.02 41.30 32.88
CA ASN A 3 15.75 40.12 32.41
C ASN A 3 14.83 39.15 31.67
N VAL A 4 14.99 39.06 30.35
CA VAL A 4 14.31 38.07 29.51
C VAL A 4 15.02 36.72 29.68
N LYS A 5 14.41 35.80 30.44
CA LYS A 5 14.90 34.41 30.56
C LYS A 5 14.80 33.73 29.19
N LYS A 6 15.94 33.50 28.53
CA LYS A 6 16.04 32.72 27.29
C LYS A 6 15.60 31.27 27.58
N THR A 7 14.40 30.91 27.17
CA THR A 7 13.94 29.51 27.15
C THR A 7 14.75 28.75 26.09
N LYS A 8 15.60 27.81 26.52
CA LYS A 8 16.29 26.90 25.60
C LYS A 8 15.22 26.05 24.89
N ARG A 9 14.98 26.29 23.60
CA ARG A 9 14.15 25.41 22.77
C ARG A 9 14.82 24.03 22.75
N ALA A 10 14.17 23.03 23.35
CA ALA A 10 14.59 21.64 23.20
C ALA A 10 14.58 21.31 21.70
N LYS A 11 15.73 20.90 21.16
CA LYS A 11 15.86 20.41 19.79
C LYS A 11 15.15 19.06 19.75
N VAL A 12 13.89 19.04 19.31
CA VAL A 12 13.17 17.80 19.01
C VAL A 12 13.99 17.06 17.97
N SER A 13 14.71 16.01 18.39
CA SER A 13 15.31 15.07 17.45
C SER A 13 14.15 14.49 16.67
N LYS A 14 13.99 14.90 15.41
CA LYS A 14 13.06 14.24 14.49
C LYS A 14 13.58 12.82 14.32
N ASN A 15 13.09 11.90 15.15
CA ASN A 15 13.26 10.49 14.94
C ASN A 15 12.37 10.15 13.75
N THR A 16 12.86 10.36 12.53
CA THR A 16 12.16 9.99 11.31
C THR A 16 12.15 8.47 11.28
N ALA A 17 11.08 7.86 11.78
CA ALA A 17 10.84 6.46 11.59
C ALA A 17 10.75 6.21 10.08
N TYR A 18 11.74 5.53 9.52
CA TYR A 18 11.74 5.15 8.12
C TYR A 18 10.78 3.98 7.92
N LEU A 19 9.96 4.05 6.87
CA LEU A 19 9.11 2.93 6.50
C LEU A 19 10.00 1.86 5.86
N THR A 20 10.15 0.74 6.55
CA THR A 20 10.88 -0.39 5.99
C THR A 20 10.05 -1.05 4.89
N LYS A 21 10.72 -1.65 3.90
CA LYS A 21 10.04 -2.47 2.87
C LYS A 21 9.17 -3.55 3.50
N ARG A 22 9.64 -4.16 4.60
CA ARG A 22 8.94 -5.24 5.31
C ARG A 22 7.65 -4.74 5.95
N ASP A 23 7.67 -3.57 6.58
CA ASP A 23 6.48 -2.98 7.17
C ASP A 23 5.45 -2.60 6.11
N LEU A 24 5.90 -2.00 5.01
CA LEU A 24 5.02 -1.68 3.89
C LEU A 24 4.33 -2.93 3.35
N VAL A 25 5.09 -3.99 3.04
CA VAL A 25 4.53 -5.26 2.54
C VAL A 25 3.57 -5.86 3.55
N ARG A 26 3.94 -5.92 4.83
CA ARG A 26 3.10 -6.50 5.89
C ARG A 26 1.74 -5.80 5.98
N VAL A 27 1.74 -4.47 6.05
CA VAL A 27 0.50 -3.69 6.22
C VAL A 27 -0.32 -3.70 4.92
N ALA A 28 0.32 -3.49 3.77
CA ALA A 28 -0.37 -3.47 2.48
C ALA A 28 -1.00 -4.82 2.15
N SER A 29 -0.30 -5.94 2.37
CA SER A 29 -0.87 -7.28 2.13
C SER A 29 -2.06 -7.58 3.02
N ALA A 30 -2.01 -7.18 4.30
CA ALA A 30 -3.16 -7.34 5.21
C ALA A 30 -4.37 -6.51 4.76
N ALA A 31 -4.13 -5.25 4.36
CA ALA A 31 -5.17 -4.36 3.87
C ALA A 31 -5.81 -4.87 2.57
N VAL A 32 -5.00 -5.32 1.62
CA VAL A 32 -5.49 -5.87 0.33
C VAL A 32 -6.34 -7.11 0.56
N ARG A 33 -5.90 -8.06 1.41
CA ARG A 33 -6.69 -9.26 1.73
C ARG A 33 -8.07 -8.91 2.26
N LYS A 34 -8.11 -8.02 3.28
CA LYS A 34 -9.38 -7.56 3.84
C LYS A 34 -10.28 -6.89 2.80
N ALA A 35 -9.71 -6.03 1.96
CA ALA A 35 -10.46 -5.36 0.90
C ALA A 35 -11.01 -6.36 -0.14
N SER A 36 -10.24 -7.40 -0.46
CA SER A 36 -10.68 -8.48 -1.35
C SER A 36 -11.83 -9.29 -0.75
N ASP A 37 -11.73 -9.67 0.54
CA ASP A 37 -12.79 -10.38 1.25
C ASP A 37 -14.08 -9.55 1.28
N ASP A 38 -13.98 -8.26 1.66
CA ASP A 38 -15.10 -7.34 1.72
C ASP A 38 -15.72 -7.13 0.31
N SER A 39 -14.89 -7.04 -0.74
CA SER A 39 -15.35 -6.92 -2.13
C SER A 39 -16.08 -8.18 -2.60
N MET A 40 -15.56 -9.37 -2.27
CA MET A 40 -16.21 -10.63 -2.60
C MET A 40 -17.57 -10.76 -1.91
N GLN A 41 -17.67 -10.32 -0.65
CA GLN A 41 -18.91 -10.36 0.12
C GLN A 41 -19.98 -9.38 -0.43
N ILE A 42 -19.57 -8.17 -0.83
CA ILE A 42 -20.49 -7.11 -1.25
C ILE A 42 -20.84 -7.22 -2.74
N ALA A 43 -19.84 -7.37 -3.59
CA ALA A 43 -20.00 -7.35 -5.05
C ALA A 43 -20.10 -8.75 -5.67
N GLY A 44 -19.69 -9.79 -4.95
CA GLY A 44 -19.65 -11.16 -5.47
C GLY A 44 -18.48 -11.44 -6.41
N TYR A 45 -17.52 -10.52 -6.52
CA TYR A 45 -16.31 -10.72 -7.33
C TYR A 45 -15.14 -9.84 -6.86
N VAL A 46 -13.93 -10.22 -7.27
CA VAL A 46 -12.71 -9.43 -7.12
C VAL A 46 -12.00 -9.30 -8.46
N VAL A 47 -11.34 -8.16 -8.69
CA VAL A 47 -10.48 -7.95 -9.86
C VAL A 47 -9.02 -7.98 -9.40
N LYS A 48 -8.22 -8.86 -10.01
CA LYS A 48 -6.82 -9.06 -9.64
C LYS A 48 -5.92 -9.20 -10.87
N ALA A 49 -4.63 -8.96 -10.68
CA ALA A 49 -3.60 -9.26 -11.67
C ALA A 49 -3.09 -10.69 -11.47
N GLU A 50 -3.21 -11.55 -12.47
CA GLU A 50 -2.79 -12.95 -12.41
C GLU A 50 -2.23 -13.39 -13.77
N ASN A 51 -1.06 -14.03 -13.77
CA ASN A 51 -0.43 -14.61 -14.98
C ASN A 51 -0.33 -13.65 -16.18
N GLY A 52 -0.06 -12.37 -15.93
CA GLY A 52 0.05 -11.36 -17.00
C GLY A 52 -1.29 -10.80 -17.49
N TRP A 53 -2.39 -11.07 -16.79
CA TRP A 53 -3.73 -10.58 -17.11
C TRP A 53 -4.38 -9.88 -15.93
N ILE A 54 -5.23 -8.91 -16.21
CA ILE A 54 -6.29 -8.47 -15.31
C ILE A 54 -7.44 -9.47 -15.45
N VAL A 55 -7.81 -10.10 -14.35
CA VAL A 55 -8.89 -11.09 -14.30
C VAL A 55 -9.93 -10.68 -13.26
N ARG A 56 -11.19 -11.03 -13.51
CA ARG A 56 -12.26 -11.01 -12.51
C ARG A 56 -12.52 -12.44 -12.04
N GLU A 57 -12.41 -12.66 -10.75
CA GLU A 57 -12.79 -13.91 -10.10
C GLU A 57 -14.12 -13.68 -9.37
N ASN A 58 -15.14 -14.47 -9.69
CA ASN A 58 -16.45 -14.39 -9.04
C ASN A 58 -16.51 -15.35 -7.84
N SER A 59 -17.50 -15.18 -6.97
CA SER A 59 -17.67 -15.96 -5.74
C SER A 59 -17.93 -17.46 -5.96
N ASP A 60 -18.38 -17.85 -7.15
CA ASP A 60 -18.54 -19.24 -7.59
C ASP A 60 -17.23 -19.89 -8.08
N GLY A 61 -16.13 -19.13 -8.10
CA GLY A 61 -14.82 -19.57 -8.59
C GLY A 61 -14.61 -19.40 -10.08
N SER A 62 -15.58 -18.86 -10.84
CA SER A 62 -15.40 -18.57 -12.25
C SER A 62 -14.43 -17.40 -12.47
N VAL A 63 -13.53 -17.56 -13.44
CA VAL A 63 -12.49 -16.57 -13.77
C VAL A 63 -12.68 -16.05 -15.18
N ILE A 64 -12.74 -14.72 -15.31
CA ILE A 64 -12.92 -14.02 -16.59
C ILE A 64 -11.70 -13.13 -16.83
N GLN A 65 -11.02 -13.34 -17.95
CA GLN A 65 -9.93 -12.47 -18.39
C GLN A 65 -10.51 -11.16 -18.94
N ILE A 66 -10.02 -10.02 -18.45
CA ILE A 66 -10.49 -8.68 -18.85
C ILE A 66 -9.51 -8.06 -19.85
N GLU A 67 -8.24 -7.92 -19.46
CA GLU A 67 -7.23 -7.25 -20.28
C GLU A 67 -5.86 -7.84 -20.00
N LYS A 68 -5.01 -7.95 -21.03
CA LYS A 68 -3.61 -8.35 -20.85
C LYS A 68 -2.83 -7.19 -20.25
N LEU A 69 -2.02 -7.45 -19.23
CA LEU A 69 -1.15 -6.43 -18.66
C LEU A 69 -0.17 -5.94 -19.73
N LYS A 70 -0.14 -4.61 -19.91
CA LYS A 70 0.86 -3.94 -20.74
C LYS A 70 2.14 -3.83 -19.93
N ASP A 71 3.28 -4.13 -20.53
CA ASP A 71 4.57 -3.95 -19.88
C ASP A 71 4.83 -2.45 -19.69
N TYR A 72 4.86 -2.01 -18.43
CA TYR A 72 5.25 -0.65 -18.07
C TYR A 72 6.71 -0.64 -17.62
N SER A 73 7.62 -0.23 -18.51
CA SER A 73 9.08 -0.20 -18.26
C SER A 73 9.56 0.93 -17.35
N LYS A 74 8.66 1.79 -16.82
CA LYS A 74 9.05 2.91 -15.95
C LYS A 74 9.14 2.48 -14.49
N SER A 75 10.31 2.01 -14.09
CA SER A 75 10.64 1.90 -12.67
C SER A 75 10.73 3.29 -12.05
N ARG A 76 9.92 3.56 -11.01
CA ARG A 76 10.08 4.74 -10.16
C ARG A 76 11.00 4.37 -9.01
N LYS A 77 12.03 5.18 -8.76
CA LYS A 77 12.95 4.96 -7.63
C LYS A 77 12.22 5.30 -6.33
N LEU A 78 11.70 4.28 -5.65
CA LEU A 78 11.22 4.37 -4.28
C LEU A 78 12.39 4.15 -3.33
N VAL A 79 12.67 5.13 -2.48
CA VAL A 79 13.67 5.02 -1.41
C VAL A 79 12.94 4.50 -0.18
N LEU A 80 12.99 3.19 0.04
CA LEU A 80 12.52 2.50 1.24
C LEU A 80 13.74 1.93 1.96
N ASP A 81 13.75 2.06 3.28
CA ASP A 81 14.78 1.49 4.16
C ASP A 81 14.66 -0.05 4.22
#